data_AF-A0A3D2RHA2-F1
#
_entry.id   AF-A0A3D2RHA2-F1
#
_cell.length_a   1.000
_cell.length_b   1.000
_cell.length_c   1.000
_cell.angle_alpha   90.00
_cell.angle_beta   90.00
_cell.angle_gamma   90.00
#
_symmetry.space_group_name_H-M   'P 1'
#
loop_
_entity.id
_entity.type
_entity.pdbx_description
1 polymer ?
#
loop_
_entity_poly.entity_id
_entity_poly.type
_entity_poly.pdbx_seq_one_letter_code
_entity_poly.pdbx_strand_id
1 'polypeptide(L)'
;MELSEGQKREILERGFVKVPGVVSEEKVNAAVRAINASFGEGIDPEQIVTYRAQSFCPELQGDPVISGLLNDTPAWSLAESAIGKGRIQPVNRGQIAIRFPVAGDPELTLGGHLDGRHSPTNGVPKDTIRNFTMLLGVSLSEVRTEWSGNLALWPGTHVLYEAYFREHGYDILRLGGAEGMPPIEEPEAEQQMAEP
;
A
#
# COMPACT_ATOMS: atom_id res chain seq x y z
N MET A 1 -3.23 -15.29 15.12
CA MET A 1 -3.35 -13.93 15.70
C MET A 1 -4.62 -13.31 15.14
N GLU A 2 -5.30 -12.46 15.90
CA GLU A 2 -6.51 -11.77 15.45
C GLU A 2 -6.47 -10.31 15.91
N LEU A 3 -7.12 -9.43 15.16
CA LEU A 3 -7.32 -8.05 15.58
C LEU A 3 -8.24 -8.01 16.80
N SER A 4 -7.89 -7.16 17.77
CA SER A 4 -8.78 -6.82 18.88
C SER A 4 -10.02 -6.06 18.38
N GLU A 5 -11.09 -6.04 19.17
CA GLU A 5 -12.29 -5.27 18.85
C GLU A 5 -12.01 -3.77 18.69
N GLY A 6 -11.04 -3.23 19.43
CA GLY A 6 -10.58 -1.85 19.27
C GLY A 6 -9.94 -1.62 17.90
N GLN A 7 -9.05 -2.51 17.47
CA GLN A 7 -8.39 -2.42 16.16
C GLN A 7 -9.37 -2.62 14.99
N LYS A 8 -10.36 -3.50 15.13
CA LYS A 8 -11.43 -3.65 14.13
C LYS A 8 -12.28 -2.38 14.03
N ARG A 9 -12.60 -1.77 15.16
CA ARG A 9 -13.31 -0.48 15.20
C ARG A 9 -12.49 0.62 14.55
N GLU A 10 -11.18 0.64 14.77
CA GLU A 10 -10.27 1.58 14.11
C GLU A 10 -10.30 1.44 12.58
N ILE A 11 -10.28 0.22 12.05
CA ILE A 11 -10.45 0.00 10.60
C ILE A 11 -11.79 0.55 10.11
N LEU A 12 -12.89 0.32 10.84
CA LEU A 12 -14.22 0.79 10.44
C LEU A 12 -14.30 2.32 10.41
N GLU A 13 -13.77 2.99 11.43
CA GLU A 13 -13.87 4.45 11.60
C GLU A 13 -12.81 5.20 10.78
N ARG A 14 -11.58 4.68 10.73
CA ARG A 14 -10.41 5.38 10.18
C ARG A 14 -9.88 4.76 8.89
N GLY A 15 -10.25 3.51 8.57
CA GLY A 15 -9.88 2.84 7.32
C GLY A 15 -8.57 2.08 7.37
N PHE A 16 -7.83 2.13 8.49
CA PHE A 16 -6.56 1.42 8.67
C PHE A 16 -6.28 1.15 10.14
N VAL A 17 -5.30 0.26 10.39
CA VAL A 17 -4.74 0.02 11.72
C VAL A 17 -3.29 -0.44 11.59
N LYS A 18 -2.44 -0.05 12.55
CA LYS A 18 -1.06 -0.53 12.65
C LYS A 18 -0.95 -1.64 13.69
N VAL A 19 -0.30 -2.74 13.34
CA VAL A 19 -0.05 -3.88 14.24
C VAL A 19 1.45 -4.18 14.29
N PRO A 20 2.16 -3.86 15.39
CA PRO A 20 3.60 -4.10 15.51
C PRO A 20 3.91 -5.58 15.80
N GLY A 21 5.13 -6.01 15.48
CA GLY A 21 5.66 -7.33 15.87
C GLY A 21 5.00 -8.52 15.19
N VAL A 22 4.38 -8.31 14.02
CA VAL A 22 3.72 -9.39 13.25
C VAL A 22 4.74 -10.21 12.45
N VAL A 23 5.72 -9.55 11.86
CA VAL A 23 6.78 -10.18 11.05
C VAL A 23 8.05 -10.21 11.90
N SER A 24 8.78 -11.32 11.87
CA SER A 24 10.04 -11.43 12.61
C SER A 24 11.17 -10.66 11.91
N GLU A 25 12.12 -10.16 12.71
CA GLU A 25 13.32 -9.48 12.21
C GLU A 25 14.10 -10.36 11.20
N GLU A 26 14.14 -11.67 11.42
CA GLU A 26 14.76 -12.62 10.49
C GLU A 26 14.13 -12.56 9.08
N LYS A 27 12.79 -12.53 9.01
CA LYS A 27 12.08 -12.45 7.72
C LYS A 27 12.25 -11.08 7.07
N VAL A 28 12.21 -10.01 7.85
CA VAL A 28 12.51 -8.65 7.37
C VAL A 28 13.91 -8.60 6.77
N ASN A 29 14.92 -9.07 7.52
CA ASN A 29 16.32 -9.08 7.08
C ASN A 29 16.54 -9.94 5.83
N ALA A 30 15.83 -11.07 5.69
CA ALA A 30 15.88 -11.89 4.49
C ALA A 30 15.32 -11.15 3.26
N ALA A 31 14.17 -10.49 3.40
CA ALA A 31 13.56 -9.70 2.32
C ALA A 31 14.46 -8.51 1.92
N VAL A 32 14.97 -7.75 2.89
CA VAL A 32 15.89 -6.64 2.65
C VAL A 32 17.15 -7.11 1.93
N ARG A 33 17.72 -8.26 2.33
CA ARG A 33 18.90 -8.84 1.66
C ARG A 33 18.61 -9.19 0.21
N ALA A 34 17.47 -9.81 -0.08
CA ALA A 34 17.08 -10.17 -1.44
C ALA A 34 16.86 -8.92 -2.32
N ILE A 35 16.16 -7.92 -1.79
CA ILE A 35 15.93 -6.62 -2.47
C ILE A 35 17.27 -5.93 -2.78
N ASN A 36 18.17 -5.87 -1.80
CA ASN A 36 19.49 -5.26 -1.99
C ASN A 36 20.36 -6.05 -2.98
N ALA A 37 20.27 -7.38 -3.01
CA ALA A 37 20.95 -8.19 -4.01
C ALA A 37 20.44 -7.89 -5.42
N SER A 38 19.12 -7.78 -5.60
CA SER A 38 18.50 -7.35 -6.86
C SER A 38 18.99 -5.96 -7.29
N PHE A 39 19.03 -4.98 -6.38
CA PHE A 39 19.58 -3.66 -6.69
C PHE A 39 21.08 -3.67 -7.01
N GLY A 40 21.84 -4.64 -6.49
CA GLY A 40 23.26 -4.83 -6.81
C GLY A 40 23.51 -5.15 -8.28
N GLU A 41 22.53 -5.76 -8.97
CA GLU A 41 22.58 -6.02 -10.41
C GLU A 41 22.29 -4.77 -11.26
N GLY A 42 21.87 -3.67 -10.62
CA GLY A 42 21.53 -2.40 -11.25
C GLY A 42 20.04 -2.20 -11.45
N ILE A 43 19.65 -0.93 -11.57
CA ILE A 43 18.27 -0.53 -11.87
C ILE A 43 18.30 0.18 -13.21
N ASP A 44 17.46 -0.25 -14.15
CA ASP A 44 17.25 0.48 -15.40
C ASP A 44 16.59 1.84 -15.09
N PRO A 45 17.27 2.98 -15.34
CA PRO A 45 16.72 4.30 -15.06
C PRO A 45 15.42 4.59 -15.82
N GLU A 46 15.25 4.01 -17.01
CA GLU A 46 14.04 4.19 -17.83
C GLU A 46 12.81 3.53 -17.19
N GLN A 47 13.02 2.53 -16.33
CA GLN A 47 11.96 1.81 -15.63
C GLN A 47 11.56 2.45 -14.29
N ILE A 48 12.29 3.45 -13.79
CA ILE A 48 12.03 4.03 -12.46
C ILE A 48 10.59 4.53 -12.31
N VAL A 49 10.04 5.18 -13.34
CA VAL A 49 8.66 5.68 -13.31
C VAL A 49 7.66 4.53 -13.18
N THR A 50 7.89 3.44 -13.92
CA THR A 50 7.07 2.22 -13.86
C THR A 50 7.19 1.54 -12.50
N TYR A 51 8.41 1.36 -11.97
CA TYR A 51 8.63 0.72 -10.68
C TYR A 51 8.00 1.49 -9.52
N ARG A 52 8.00 2.83 -9.57
CA ARG A 52 7.30 3.66 -8.58
C ARG A 52 5.78 3.47 -8.60
N ALA A 53 5.19 3.22 -9.76
CA ALA A 53 3.76 2.99 -9.93
C ALA A 53 3.33 1.52 -9.77
N GLN A 54 4.29 0.60 -9.88
CA GLN A 54 4.12 -0.84 -9.74
C GLN A 54 5.08 -1.35 -8.66
N SER A 55 6.00 -2.25 -8.96
CA SER A 55 6.93 -2.82 -7.98
C SER A 55 8.36 -2.60 -8.42
N PHE A 56 9.24 -2.31 -7.46
CA PHE A 56 10.67 -2.57 -7.61
C PHE A 56 10.92 -4.09 -7.59
N CYS A 57 12.07 -4.52 -8.11
CA CYS A 57 12.50 -5.93 -8.15
C CYS A 57 11.37 -6.86 -8.61
N PRO A 58 10.82 -6.68 -9.83
CA PRO A 58 9.62 -7.38 -10.28
C PRO A 58 9.74 -8.91 -10.22
N GLU A 59 10.97 -9.43 -10.36
CA GLU A 59 11.34 -10.85 -10.24
C GLU A 59 11.13 -11.41 -8.82
N LEU A 60 11.18 -10.58 -7.77
CA LEU A 60 11.01 -10.99 -6.38
C LEU A 60 9.55 -10.99 -5.92
N GLN A 61 8.62 -10.39 -6.68
CA GLN A 61 7.22 -10.22 -6.22
C GLN A 61 6.57 -11.55 -5.81
N GLY A 62 6.84 -12.62 -6.57
CA GLY A 62 6.32 -13.96 -6.30
C GLY A 62 7.30 -14.87 -5.53
N ASP A 63 8.48 -14.36 -5.18
CA ASP A 63 9.48 -15.12 -4.43
C ASP A 63 8.96 -15.39 -3.00
N PRO A 64 9.20 -16.59 -2.43
CA PRO A 64 8.86 -16.89 -1.03
C PRO A 64 9.41 -15.89 -0.01
N VAL A 65 10.55 -15.23 -0.30
CA VAL A 65 11.12 -14.21 0.59
C VAL A 65 10.22 -12.99 0.74
N ILE A 66 9.40 -12.67 -0.28
CA ILE A 66 8.45 -11.56 -0.26
C ILE A 66 7.04 -12.05 0.09
N SER A 67 6.54 -13.04 -0.65
CA SER A 67 5.18 -13.56 -0.43
C SER A 67 5.03 -14.20 0.96
N GLY A 68 6.10 -14.77 1.51
CA GLY A 68 6.14 -15.34 2.86
C GLY A 68 6.07 -14.30 3.98
N LEU A 69 6.24 -13.00 3.72
CA LEU A 69 5.99 -11.94 4.72
C LEU A 69 4.51 -11.91 5.12
N LEU A 70 3.61 -12.26 4.19
CA LEU A 70 2.19 -12.43 4.44
C LEU A 70 1.85 -13.88 4.81
N ASN A 71 2.28 -14.84 3.97
CA ASN A 71 1.78 -16.21 4.00
C ASN A 71 2.37 -17.08 5.13
N ASP A 72 3.58 -16.75 5.59
CA ASP A 72 4.30 -17.51 6.63
C ASP A 72 4.36 -16.76 7.96
N THR A 73 3.47 -15.78 8.16
CA THR A 73 3.40 -14.99 9.39
C THR A 73 1.94 -14.88 9.85
N PRO A 74 1.69 -14.39 11.09
CA PRO A 74 0.33 -14.11 11.53
C PRO A 74 -0.40 -13.02 10.74
N ALA A 75 0.26 -12.34 9.78
CA ALA A 75 -0.34 -11.31 8.93
C ALA A 75 -1.56 -11.82 8.16
N TRP A 76 -1.53 -13.05 7.64
CA TRP A 76 -2.70 -13.65 6.98
C TRP A 76 -3.91 -13.75 7.91
N SER A 77 -3.70 -14.24 9.14
CA SER A 77 -4.80 -14.35 10.12
C SER A 77 -5.34 -12.99 10.55
N LEU A 78 -4.48 -11.97 10.67
CA LEU A 78 -4.91 -10.60 10.94
C LEU A 78 -5.79 -10.07 9.80
N ALA A 79 -5.38 -10.27 8.54
CA ALA A 79 -6.15 -9.89 7.38
C ALA A 79 -7.53 -10.59 7.35
N GLU A 80 -7.57 -11.90 7.60
CA GLU A 80 -8.83 -12.65 7.70
C GLU A 80 -9.71 -12.19 8.86
N SER A 81 -9.12 -11.72 9.98
CA SER A 81 -9.89 -11.19 11.11
C SER A 81 -10.57 -9.85 10.80
N ALA A 82 -10.09 -9.12 9.79
CA ALA A 82 -10.72 -7.90 9.27
C ALA A 82 -11.76 -8.19 8.17
N ILE A 83 -11.40 -9.02 7.18
CA ILE A 83 -12.20 -9.23 5.96
C ILE A 83 -13.21 -10.39 6.12
N GLY A 84 -12.92 -11.32 7.03
CA GLY A 84 -13.64 -12.57 7.23
C GLY A 84 -12.81 -13.78 6.80
N LYS A 85 -12.88 -14.85 7.59
CA LYS A 85 -12.18 -16.10 7.33
C LYS A 85 -12.58 -16.72 5.99
N GLY A 86 -11.60 -17.12 5.18
CA GLY A 86 -11.83 -17.71 3.85
C GLY A 86 -12.40 -16.75 2.81
N ARG A 87 -12.41 -15.44 3.08
CA ARG A 87 -12.91 -14.40 2.17
C ARG A 87 -11.80 -13.75 1.34
N ILE A 88 -10.55 -14.02 1.66
CA ILE A 88 -9.37 -13.52 0.96
C ILE A 88 -8.96 -14.54 -0.11
N GLN A 89 -8.83 -14.10 -1.35
CA GLN A 89 -8.28 -14.93 -2.42
C GLN A 89 -6.80 -15.23 -2.15
N PRO A 90 -6.25 -16.38 -2.60
CA PRO A 90 -4.83 -16.67 -2.42
C PRO A 90 -3.94 -15.54 -2.94
N VAL A 91 -3.04 -15.04 -2.08
CA VAL A 91 -2.09 -13.97 -2.42
C VAL A 91 -0.71 -14.58 -2.58
N ASN A 92 -0.22 -14.61 -3.81
CA ASN A 92 1.08 -15.18 -4.16
C ASN A 92 2.11 -14.15 -4.62
N ARG A 93 1.76 -12.85 -4.55
CA ARG A 93 2.63 -11.75 -4.96
C ARG A 93 2.55 -10.59 -3.98
N GLY A 94 3.68 -9.93 -3.75
CA GLY A 94 3.77 -8.67 -3.02
C GLY A 94 4.39 -7.56 -3.89
N GLN A 95 3.96 -6.33 -3.67
CA GLN A 95 4.57 -5.14 -4.26
C GLN A 95 5.70 -4.64 -3.37
N ILE A 96 6.87 -4.38 -3.95
CA ILE A 96 8.02 -3.79 -3.26
C ILE A 96 8.02 -2.29 -3.54
N ALA A 97 7.60 -1.51 -2.55
CA ALA A 97 7.51 -0.06 -2.63
C ALA A 97 8.74 0.58 -1.96
N ILE A 98 9.54 1.31 -2.74
CA ILE A 98 10.76 1.97 -2.27
C ILE A 98 10.65 3.49 -2.48
N ARG A 99 11.14 4.23 -1.49
CA ARG A 99 11.40 5.66 -1.58
C ARG A 99 12.89 5.87 -1.43
N PHE A 100 13.53 6.28 -2.53
CA PHE A 100 14.94 6.63 -2.50
C PHE A 100 15.11 8.03 -1.89
N PRO A 101 16.19 8.26 -1.12
CA PRO A 101 16.54 9.62 -0.72
C PRO A 101 16.81 10.46 -1.97
N VAL A 102 16.33 11.70 -1.95
CA VAL A 102 16.61 12.70 -2.98
C VAL A 102 17.45 13.81 -2.38
N ALA A 103 18.34 14.40 -3.17
CA ALA A 103 19.11 15.56 -2.73
C ALA A 103 18.26 16.83 -2.79
N GLY A 104 18.31 17.64 -1.74
CA GLY A 104 17.53 18.88 -1.60
C GLY A 104 16.14 18.65 -0.99
N ASP A 105 15.36 19.73 -0.89
CA ASP A 105 13.93 19.65 -0.55
C ASP A 105 13.13 19.45 -1.84
N PRO A 106 12.67 18.22 -2.14
CA PRO A 106 11.78 18.03 -3.26
C PRO A 106 10.47 18.79 -2.97
N GLU A 107 9.90 19.38 -4.00
CA GLU A 107 8.52 19.88 -3.90
C GLU A 107 7.60 18.68 -3.67
N LEU A 108 7.09 18.53 -2.45
CA LEU A 108 6.17 17.45 -2.08
C LEU A 108 4.80 17.79 -2.64
N THR A 109 4.47 17.21 -3.80
CA THR A 109 3.07 17.15 -4.24
C THR A 109 2.39 16.00 -3.53
N LEU A 110 1.80 16.31 -2.36
CA LEU A 110 0.96 15.36 -1.64
C LEU A 110 -0.35 15.20 -2.40
N GLY A 111 -0.61 13.97 -2.85
CA GLY A 111 -1.88 13.58 -3.44
C GLY A 111 -2.16 12.13 -3.11
N GLY A 112 -3.30 11.89 -2.48
CA GLY A 112 -3.83 10.55 -2.31
C GLY A 112 -4.37 9.99 -3.63
N HIS A 113 -4.58 8.68 -3.67
CA HIS A 113 -5.32 8.04 -4.74
C HIS A 113 -6.21 6.93 -4.19
N LEU A 114 -7.25 6.58 -4.95
CA LEU A 114 -8.03 5.37 -4.71
C LEU A 114 -7.45 4.20 -5.51
N ASP A 115 -7.12 3.11 -4.83
CA ASP A 115 -6.57 1.92 -5.46
C ASP A 115 -7.53 1.29 -6.47
N GLY A 116 -6.96 0.67 -7.50
CA GLY A 116 -7.71 0.01 -8.57
C GLY A 116 -8.11 0.92 -9.74
N ARG A 117 -7.84 2.23 -9.68
CA ARG A 117 -8.01 3.16 -10.81
C ARG A 117 -6.90 3.05 -11.85
N HIS A 118 -7.19 3.41 -13.09
CA HIS A 118 -6.18 3.50 -14.16
C HIS A 118 -5.23 4.69 -13.96
N SER A 119 -3.93 4.45 -14.17
CA SER A 119 -2.97 5.46 -14.57
C SER A 119 -2.11 4.92 -15.74
N PRO A 120 -1.43 5.79 -16.51
CA PRO A 120 -0.60 5.32 -17.64
C PRO A 120 0.50 4.32 -17.27
N THR A 121 0.92 4.27 -16.00
CA THR A 121 2.11 3.53 -15.55
C THR A 121 1.82 2.44 -14.52
N ASN A 122 0.61 2.36 -13.95
CA ASN A 122 0.31 1.41 -12.86
C ASN A 122 -0.15 0.01 -13.33
N GLY A 123 -0.25 -0.22 -14.63
CA GLY A 123 -0.62 -1.53 -15.20
C GLY A 123 -2.11 -1.91 -15.04
N VAL A 124 -2.97 -0.99 -14.58
CA VAL A 124 -4.42 -1.13 -14.69
C VAL A 124 -4.82 -0.72 -16.12
N PRO A 125 -5.60 -1.53 -16.87
CA PRO A 125 -6.03 -1.16 -18.22
C PRO A 125 -6.87 0.13 -18.22
N LYS A 126 -6.73 0.93 -19.29
CA LYS A 126 -7.55 2.13 -19.50
C LYS A 126 -9.03 1.76 -19.49
N ASP A 127 -9.86 2.68 -18.96
CA ASP A 127 -11.32 2.54 -18.87
C ASP A 127 -11.80 1.37 -17.99
N THR A 128 -10.89 0.79 -17.19
CA THR A 128 -11.22 -0.24 -16.20
C THR A 128 -11.01 0.27 -14.78
N ILE A 129 -11.83 -0.23 -13.87
CA ILE A 129 -11.69 -0.04 -12.42
C ILE A 129 -11.59 -1.44 -11.83
N ARG A 130 -10.47 -1.73 -11.18
CA ARG A 130 -10.27 -3.00 -10.47
C ARG A 130 -10.83 -2.87 -9.06
N ASN A 131 -11.48 -3.94 -8.59
CA ASN A 131 -11.84 -4.04 -7.18
C ASN A 131 -10.56 -4.13 -6.35
N PHE A 132 -10.47 -3.31 -5.31
CA PHE A 132 -9.41 -3.34 -4.33
C PHE A 132 -10.04 -3.37 -2.94
N THR A 133 -9.77 -4.42 -2.17
CA THR A 133 -10.43 -4.62 -0.87
C THR A 133 -9.60 -4.04 0.27
N MET A 134 -8.29 -4.32 0.28
CA MET A 134 -7.40 -3.93 1.37
C MET A 134 -5.95 -4.02 0.90
N LEU A 135 -5.12 -3.10 1.38
CA LEU A 135 -3.67 -3.20 1.35
C LEU A 135 -3.18 -3.74 2.71
N LEU A 136 -2.28 -4.73 2.71
CA LEU A 136 -1.46 -5.06 3.88
C LEU A 136 -0.02 -4.64 3.59
N GLY A 137 0.44 -3.62 4.31
CA GLY A 137 1.83 -3.14 4.22
C GLY A 137 2.70 -3.81 5.29
N VAL A 138 3.88 -4.29 4.88
CA VAL A 138 4.95 -4.71 5.80
C VAL A 138 6.09 -3.71 5.64
N SER A 139 6.42 -3.00 6.72
CA SER A 139 7.57 -2.10 6.73
C SER A 139 8.86 -2.93 6.76
N LEU A 140 9.78 -2.63 5.84
CA LEU A 140 11.08 -3.30 5.75
C LEU A 140 12.26 -2.39 6.14
N SER A 141 11.99 -1.11 6.37
CA SER A 141 12.96 -0.12 6.82
C SER A 141 12.33 0.78 7.86
N GLU A 142 13.18 1.31 8.73
CA GLU A 142 12.77 2.30 9.71
C GLU A 142 12.40 3.63 9.06
N VAL A 143 11.32 4.24 9.56
CA VAL A 143 10.90 5.59 9.20
C VAL A 143 10.45 6.31 10.47
N ARG A 144 11.32 7.20 10.98
CA ARG A 144 11.13 7.92 12.26
C ARG A 144 10.86 9.42 12.10
N THR A 145 11.09 9.94 10.90
CA THR A 145 10.97 11.36 10.60
C THR A 145 9.79 11.56 9.68
N GLU A 146 9.03 12.61 9.93
CA GLU A 146 7.95 13.03 9.06
C GLU A 146 8.46 13.32 7.64
N TRP A 147 7.64 13.00 6.66
CA TRP A 147 7.83 13.25 5.24
C TRP A 147 9.12 12.66 4.65
N SER A 148 9.63 11.61 5.27
CA SER A 148 10.86 10.91 4.85
C SER A 148 10.55 9.67 4.01
N GLY A 149 9.48 9.72 3.21
CA GLY A 149 8.98 8.60 2.41
C GLY A 149 7.96 7.72 3.13
N ASN A 150 7.38 8.20 4.23
CA ASN A 150 6.31 7.54 4.97
C ASN A 150 5.11 7.20 4.08
N LEU A 151 4.39 6.13 4.43
CA LEU A 151 3.03 5.95 3.94
C LEU A 151 2.14 6.99 4.60
N ALA A 152 1.45 7.81 3.81
CA ALA A 152 0.44 8.74 4.28
C ALA A 152 -0.96 8.19 4.00
N LEU A 153 -1.86 8.30 4.96
CA LEU A 153 -3.23 7.80 4.90
C LEU A 153 -4.19 8.91 5.33
N TRP A 154 -5.40 8.93 4.79
CA TRP A 154 -6.41 9.93 5.12
C TRP A 154 -7.55 9.27 5.90
N PRO A 155 -7.58 9.42 7.24
CA PRO A 155 -8.50 8.68 8.09
C PRO A 155 -9.97 8.88 7.72
N GLY A 156 -10.73 7.79 7.60
CA GLY A 156 -12.19 7.84 7.39
C GLY A 156 -12.64 8.18 5.97
N THR A 157 -11.70 8.47 5.06
CA THR A 157 -12.04 8.81 3.67
C THR A 157 -12.73 7.68 2.93
N HIS A 158 -12.51 6.42 3.29
CA HIS A 158 -13.25 5.28 2.71
C HIS A 158 -14.76 5.39 2.91
N VAL A 159 -15.22 5.96 4.04
CA VAL A 159 -16.66 6.20 4.30
C VAL A 159 -17.15 7.41 3.51
N LEU A 160 -16.36 8.48 3.43
CA LEU A 160 -16.72 9.68 2.65
C LEU A 160 -16.84 9.36 1.16
N TYR A 161 -15.90 8.59 0.63
CA TYR A 161 -15.94 8.10 -0.75
C TYR A 161 -17.10 7.13 -0.98
N GLU A 162 -17.37 6.21 -0.05
CA GLU A 162 -18.54 5.33 -0.13
C GLU A 162 -19.84 6.14 -0.22
N ALA A 163 -20.03 7.15 0.64
CA ALA A 163 -21.20 8.02 0.63
C ALA A 163 -21.33 8.75 -0.71
N TYR A 164 -20.24 9.33 -1.21
CA TYR A 164 -20.21 9.97 -2.53
C TYR A 164 -20.63 9.00 -3.65
N PHE A 165 -20.05 7.79 -3.67
CA PHE A 165 -20.35 6.81 -4.72
C PHE A 165 -21.77 6.28 -4.66
N ARG A 166 -22.40 6.23 -3.48
CA ARG A 166 -23.82 5.87 -3.35
C ARG A 166 -24.73 6.92 -3.98
N GLU A 167 -24.37 8.20 -3.89
CA GLU A 167 -25.17 9.31 -4.42
C GLU A 167 -24.92 9.55 -5.91
N HIS A 168 -23.66 9.54 -6.33
CA HIS A 168 -23.26 9.99 -7.67
C HIS A 168 -22.80 8.87 -8.61
N GLY A 169 -22.64 7.64 -8.09
CA GLY A 169 -21.97 6.56 -8.79
C GLY A 169 -20.44 6.73 -8.83
N TYR A 170 -19.74 5.75 -9.43
CA TYR A 170 -18.28 5.70 -9.46
C TYR A 170 -17.66 6.10 -10.81
N ASP A 171 -18.47 6.60 -11.75
CA ASP A 171 -18.03 6.89 -13.12
C ASP A 171 -16.95 7.96 -13.19
N ILE A 172 -16.90 8.88 -12.21
CA ILE A 172 -15.84 9.88 -12.08
C ILE A 172 -14.44 9.26 -12.06
N LEU A 173 -14.29 8.04 -11.52
CA LEU A 173 -13.01 7.35 -11.45
C LEU A 173 -12.44 7.01 -12.85
N ARG A 174 -13.27 6.98 -13.89
CA ARG A 174 -12.84 6.72 -15.27
C ARG A 174 -12.08 7.89 -15.90
N LEU A 175 -12.25 9.11 -15.38
CA LEU A 175 -11.55 10.29 -15.89
C LEU A 175 -10.02 10.18 -15.67
N GLY A 176 -9.59 9.38 -14.69
CA GLY A 176 -8.18 9.24 -14.35
C GLY A 176 -7.57 10.51 -13.75
N GLY A 177 -6.29 10.46 -13.39
CA GLY A 177 -5.58 11.62 -12.81
C GLY A 177 -6.28 12.24 -11.59
N ALA A 178 -6.08 13.54 -11.38
CA ALA A 178 -6.73 14.30 -10.31
C ALA A 178 -8.22 14.58 -10.60
N GLU A 179 -8.60 14.77 -11.86
CA GLU A 179 -9.99 15.02 -12.27
C GLU A 179 -10.93 13.84 -11.97
N GLY A 180 -10.40 12.62 -11.94
CA GLY A 180 -11.16 11.44 -11.59
C GLY A 180 -11.20 11.14 -10.09
N MET A 181 -10.84 12.07 -9.22
CA MET A 181 -11.01 11.92 -7.76
C MET A 181 -12.32 12.60 -7.35
N PRO A 182 -13.17 11.94 -6.53
CA PRO A 182 -14.34 12.60 -5.97
C PRO A 182 -13.96 13.87 -5.20
N PRO A 183 -14.69 14.98 -5.40
CA PRO A 183 -14.39 16.25 -4.73
C PRO A 183 -14.92 16.24 -3.28
N ILE A 184 -14.34 15.38 -2.44
CA ILE A 184 -14.62 15.35 -1.00
C ILE A 184 -13.67 16.28 -0.26
N GLU A 185 -14.12 16.81 0.88
CA GLU A 185 -13.22 17.47 1.83
C GLU A 185 -12.44 16.38 2.59
N GLU A 186 -11.19 16.16 2.19
CA GLU A 186 -10.32 15.19 2.84
C GLU A 186 -9.77 15.76 4.17
N PRO A 187 -9.63 14.93 5.22
CA PRO A 187 -8.96 15.35 6.45
C PRO A 187 -7.46 15.53 6.22
N GLU A 188 -6.73 15.97 7.25
CA GLU A 188 -5.27 15.99 7.20
C GLU A 188 -4.71 14.56 7.05
N ALA A 189 -3.66 14.45 6.22
CA ALA A 189 -2.98 13.18 5.99
C ALA A 189 -2.18 12.77 7.23
N GLU A 190 -2.33 11.52 7.65
CA GLU A 190 -1.57 10.93 8.75
C GLU A 190 -0.42 10.06 8.23
N GLN A 191 0.79 10.41 8.63
CA GLN A 191 2.01 9.69 8.25
C GLN A 191 2.29 8.52 9.18
N GLN A 192 2.54 7.37 8.58
CA GLN A 192 2.88 6.16 9.32
C GLN A 192 4.38 6.11 9.58
N MET A 193 4.75 6.15 10.85
CA MET A 193 6.10 5.82 11.32
C MET A 193 6.28 4.30 11.32
N ALA A 194 7.50 3.82 11.14
CA ALA A 194 7.80 2.40 11.07
C ALA A 194 9.08 2.03 11.82
N GLU A 195 9.00 0.92 12.56
CA GLU A 195 10.14 0.20 13.15
C GLU A 195 9.92 -1.28 12.78
N PRO A 196 10.65 -1.81 11.78
CA PRO A 196 10.46 -3.15 11.23
C PRO A 196 10.70 -4.29 12.22
#